data_AF-A0A2S6SAJ8-F1
#
_entry.id   AF-A0A2S6SAJ8-F1
#
_cell.length_a   1.000
_cell.length_b   1.000
_cell.length_c   1.000
_cell.angle_alpha   90.00
_cell.angle_beta   90.00
_cell.angle_gamma   90.00
#
_symmetry.space_group_name_H-M   'P 1'
#
loop_
_entity.id
_entity.type
_entity.pdbx_description
1 polymer ?
#
loop_
_entity_poly.entity_id
_entity_poly.type
_entity_poly.pdbx_seq_one_letter_code
_entity_poly.pdbx_strand_id
1 'polypeptide(L)' 'MFNIVLFQPKIPPNTGNIVRLCKNTGSKLRLIKPLGFDISEKSVKRAGMDYFEFE' A
#
# COMPACT_ATOMS: atom_id res chain seq x y z
N MET A 1 -0.72 -17.83 4.54
CA MET A 1 -0.88 -16.52 3.87
C MET A 1 0.08 -15.52 4.51
N PHE A 2 0.83 -14.74 3.72
CA PHE A 2 1.86 -13.83 4.26
C PHE A 2 1.29 -12.46 4.64
N ASN A 3 1.93 -11.80 5.60
CA ASN A 3 1.66 -10.42 5.99
C ASN A 3 2.88 -9.56 5.66
N ILE A 4 2.68 -8.47 4.95
CA ILE A 4 3.70 -7.46 4.62
C ILE A 4 3.34 -6.19 5.39
N VAL A 5 4.32 -5.65 6.13
CA VAL A 5 4.14 -4.45 6.96
C VAL A 5 5.10 -3.38 6.48
N LEU A 6 4.57 -2.20 6.11
CA LEU A 6 5.38 -1.03 5.78
C LEU A 6 5.36 -0.05 6.94
N PHE A 7 6.51 0.16 7.57
CA PHE A 7 6.68 1.14 8.63
C PHE A 7 6.95 2.53 8.04
N GLN A 8 6.03 3.47 8.26
CA GLN A 8 6.15 4.87 7.87
C GLN A 8 6.67 5.08 6.44
N PRO A 9 6.02 4.49 5.41
CA PRO A 9 6.52 4.56 4.05
C PRO A 9 6.49 6.02 3.55
N LYS A 10 7.56 6.42 2.85
CA LYS A 10 7.75 7.82 2.40
C LYS A 10 7.64 8.01 0.89
N ILE A 11 7.75 6.94 0.11
CA ILE A 11 7.81 7.00 -1.35
C ILE A 11 6.52 6.36 -1.91
N PRO A 12 5.56 7.16 -2.39
CA PRO A 12 4.26 6.64 -2.85
C PRO A 12 4.36 5.57 -3.96
N PRO A 13 5.21 5.71 -4.99
CA PRO A 13 5.41 4.66 -5.99
C PRO A 13 5.81 3.29 -5.42
N ASN A 14 6.62 3.26 -4.36
CA ASN A 14 7.03 2.01 -3.72
C ASN A 14 5.84 1.32 -3.04
N THR A 15 5.05 2.09 -2.29
CA THR A 15 3.82 1.58 -1.66
C THR A 15 2.86 1.03 -2.71
N GLY A 16 2.66 1.75 -3.83
CA GLY A 16 1.82 1.26 -4.92
C GLY A 16 2.31 -0.06 -5.53
N ASN A 17 3.62 -0.19 -5.79
CA ASN A 17 4.17 -1.45 -6.30
C ASN A 17 3.97 -2.62 -5.32
N ILE A 18 4.08 -2.37 -4.01
CA ILE A 18 3.88 -3.38 -2.95
C ILE A 18 2.39 -3.74 -2.81
N VAL A 19 1.48 -2.79 -2.96
CA VAL A 19 0.03 -3.05 -3.04
C VAL A 19 -0.27 -4.06 -4.15
N ARG A 20 0.28 -3.83 -5.34
CA ARG A 20 0.10 -4.71 -6.50
C ARG A 20 0.71 -6.10 -6.26
N LEU A 21 1.88 -6.17 -5.62
CA LEU A 21 2.47 -7.44 -5.18
C LEU A 21 1.54 -8.20 -4.23
N CYS A 22 0.98 -7.52 -3.24
CA CYS A 22 0.07 -8.14 -2.27
C CYS A 22 -1.19 -8.69 -2.94
N LYS A 23 -1.79 -7.94 -3.87
CA LYS A 23 -2.93 -8.41 -4.67
C LYS A 23 -2.59 -9.64 -5.50
N ASN A 24 -1.44 -9.64 -6.20
CA ASN A 24 -1.03 -10.77 -7.04
C ASN A 24 -0.64 -12.03 -6.26
N THR A 25 -0.22 -11.89 -5.00
CA THR A 25 0.25 -13.01 -4.17
C THR A 25 -0.75 -13.45 -3.10
N GLY A 26 -1.89 -12.77 -2.97
CA GLY A 26 -2.83 -12.98 -1.88
C GLY A 26 -2.28 -12.56 -0.50
N SER A 27 -1.18 -11.80 -0.44
CA SER A 27 -0.61 -11.33 0.82
C SER A 27 -1.43 -10.18 1.41
N LYS A 28 -1.46 -10.06 2.75
CA LYS A 28 -2.07 -8.90 3.44
C LYS A 28 -1.04 -7.79 3.62
N LEU A 29 -1.42 -6.55 3.32
CA LEU A 29 -0.58 -5.36 3.50
C LEU A 29 -1.06 -4.55 4.71
N ARG A 30 -0.15 -4.15 5.59
CA ARG A 30 -0.41 -3.20 6.68
C ARG A 30 0.53 -2.00 6.57
N LEU A 31 0.01 -0.80 6.77
CA LEU A 31 0.78 0.44 6.77
C LEU A 31 0.79 1.04 8.17
N ILE A 32 1.98 1.29 8.73
CA ILE A 32 2.13 1.95 10.02
C ILE A 32 2.36 3.44 9.78
N LYS A 33 1.51 4.27 10.39
CA LYS A 33 1.53 5.74 10.30
C LYS A 33 2.73 6.35 11.06
N PRO A 34 3.11 7.62 10.77
CA PRO A 34 2.59 8.46 9.68
C PRO A 34 3.14 8.03 8.32
N LEU A 35 2.33 8.24 7.29
CA LEU A 35 2.77 8.07 5.91
C LEU A 35 3.45 9.36 5.46
N GLY A 36 4.54 9.25 4.71
CA GLY A 36 5.22 10.41 4.12
C GLY A 36 4.56 10.95 2.84
N PHE A 37 3.36 10.47 2.51
CA PHE A 37 2.59 10.84 1.32
C PHE A 37 1.10 10.70 1.60
N ASP A 38 0.29 11.33 0.74
CA ASP A 38 -1.16 11.14 0.77
C ASP A 38 -1.54 9.87 -0.01
N ILE A 39 -2.31 8.98 0.62
CA ILE A 39 -2.89 7.80 -0.03
C ILE A 39 -3.75 8.18 -1.24
N SER A 40 -4.30 9.40 -1.25
CA SER A 40 -5.09 9.92 -2.36
C SER A 40 -4.27 10.21 -3.63
N GLU A 41 -2.94 10.18 -3.55
CA GLU A 41 -2.06 10.43 -4.68
C GLU A 41 -2.31 9.47 -5.86
N LYS A 42 -2.26 10.02 -7.09
CA LYS A 42 -2.47 9.27 -8.33
C LYS A 42 -1.57 8.03 -8.47
N SER A 43 -0.37 8.08 -7.91
CA SER A 43 0.61 6.98 -7.91
C SER A 43 0.10 5.76 -7.12
N VAL A 44 -0.54 6.02 -5.98
CA VAL A 44 -1.07 5.01 -5.06
C VAL A 44 -2.43 4.49 -5.53
N LYS A 45 -3.32 5.37 -6.01
CA LYS A 45 -4.61 4.98 -6.60
C LYS A 45 -4.45 4.03 -7.79
N ARG A 46 -3.55 4.36 -8.73
CA ARG A 46 -3.23 3.51 -9.90
C ARG A 46 -2.75 2.11 -9.54
N ALA A 47 -2.28 1.89 -8.32
CA ALA A 47 -1.87 0.57 -7.87
C ALA A 47 -3.05 -0.34 -7.42
N GLY A 48 -4.30 0.12 -7.59
CA GLY A 48 -5.48 -0.61 -7.15
C GLY A 48 -5.81 -0.38 -5.67
N MET A 49 -5.37 0.77 -5.13
CA MET A 49 -5.71 1.16 -3.76
C MET A 49 -7.15 1.71 -3.63
N ASP A 50 -7.87 1.86 -4.75
CA ASP A 50 -9.27 2.29 -4.80
C ASP A 50 -10.25 1.32 -4.10
N TYR A 51 -9.77 0.13 -3.68
CA TYR A 51 -10.53 -0.91 -2.97
C TYR A 51 -9.94 -1.30 -1.61
N PHE A 52 -8.98 -0.54 -1.09
CA PHE A 52 -8.46 -0.82 0.25
C PHE A 52 -9.31 -0.11 1.30
N GLU A 53 -10.22 -0.86 1.90
CA GLU A 53 -10.72 -0.50 3.22
C GLU A 53 -9.57 -0.66 4.21
N PHE A 54 -9.21 0.43 4.88
CA PHE A 54 -8.26 0.39 6.00
C PHE A 54 -8.97 -0.27 7.18
N GLU A 55 -8.74 -1.56 7.39
CA GLU A 55 -8.96 -2.21 8.70
C GLU A 55 -7.75 -2.02 9.63
#